data_AF-A0A523DEC8-F1
#
_entry.id   AF-A0A523DEC8-F1
#
_cell.length_a   1.000
_cell.length_b   1.000
_cell.length_c   1.000
_cell.angle_alpha   90.00
_cell.angle_beta   90.00
_cell.angle_gamma   90.00
#
_symmetry.space_group_name_H-M   'P 1'
#
loop_
_entity.id
_entity.type
_entity.pdbx_description
1 polymer ?
#
loop_
_entity_poly.entity_id
_entity_poly.type
_entity_poly.pdbx_seq_one_letter_code
_entity_poly.pdbx_strand_id
1 'polypeptide(L)'
;MRFAVRTLVFVVGGAIALPIVIGAQSTPTTARSETRIQLADLLLGDQRYWEAIQVYDQAKEGATQEQLVRASTGMLGALLRVAEFTRAQREAEYLRGLDPRGPEALALSGDALWAAGLFDEAEQTYRDVLAIHPESGGARNGLAKSLATRHQFDEALDWAEAALEVSPDFAAFHHTLGYIYQLMHRFPEAADAYQRYVDLLSVGINSEKADWARAQVTFLRSFGDRPAIQLAEPDRVHTIPFRLVRDKVIVRVRVNGRQAVDFVLDTGAEQTVLTQRVARQVGVQAVTSILSAGVGEIGLRGLQAGRIESLQIGSLEITNLPALIKSPPLGGLPTPESEGFSPLALGLSMTLDYGRKLLIIGQELPDEPADFVLPLRQHRLTVVRGVVNGEFPRSFVVDTGGEVISISRGTADLLPPMTVRLVPIKVYGTSGWDDQAYLMPGVDLTFNQLQYRNFSVVVLNLHRPSALLGFHIGGIVGHKFLRDYRVTLDLKRSVMKLTKL
;
A
#
# COMPACT_ATOMS: atom_id res chain seq x y z
N MET A 1 23.55 -106.02 -27.63
CA MET A 1 22.10 -105.66 -27.56
C MET A 1 21.83 -105.16 -26.16
N ARG A 2 21.33 -103.96 -25.85
CA ARG A 2 20.79 -102.81 -26.58
C ARG A 2 21.11 -101.58 -25.70
N PHE A 3 21.64 -100.49 -26.26
CA PHE A 3 21.61 -99.18 -25.60
C PHE A 3 20.29 -98.49 -25.97
N ALA A 4 19.55 -98.04 -24.97
CA ALA A 4 18.21 -97.47 -25.11
C ALA A 4 18.30 -95.99 -25.47
N VAL A 5 17.65 -95.59 -26.57
CA VAL A 5 17.39 -94.20 -26.94
C VAL A 5 16.04 -93.80 -26.34
N ARG A 6 16.01 -92.72 -25.54
CA ARG A 6 14.78 -92.07 -25.08
C ARG A 6 14.38 -90.99 -26.09
N THR A 7 13.20 -91.15 -26.68
CA THR A 7 12.56 -90.14 -27.54
C THR A 7 11.87 -89.08 -26.67
N LEU A 8 12.21 -87.82 -26.91
CA LEU A 8 11.62 -86.64 -26.27
C LEU A 8 10.30 -86.30 -26.99
N VAL A 9 9.17 -86.31 -26.29
CA VAL A 9 7.88 -85.79 -26.79
C VAL A 9 7.65 -84.43 -26.11
N PHE A 10 7.57 -83.37 -26.92
CA PHE A 10 7.18 -82.04 -26.47
C PHE A 10 5.67 -82.03 -26.19
N VAL A 11 5.28 -81.73 -24.95
CA VAL A 11 3.91 -81.36 -24.59
C VAL A 11 3.86 -79.84 -24.49
N VAL A 12 3.05 -79.22 -25.33
CA VAL A 12 2.76 -77.78 -25.31
C VAL A 12 1.87 -77.49 -24.10
N GLY A 13 2.43 -76.87 -23.06
CA GLY A 13 1.68 -76.33 -21.93
C GLY A 13 1.16 -74.93 -22.27
N GLY A 14 -0.16 -74.79 -22.42
CA GLY A 14 -0.82 -73.49 -22.59
C GLY A 14 -0.72 -72.66 -21.31
N ALA A 15 -0.04 -71.51 -21.40
CA ALA A 15 -0.03 -70.50 -20.37
C ALA A 15 -1.35 -69.72 -20.39
N ILE A 16 -2.10 -69.74 -19.28
CA ILE A 16 -3.11 -68.71 -19.01
C ILE A 16 -2.41 -67.63 -18.20
N ALA A 17 -1.80 -66.68 -18.91
CA ALA A 17 -1.43 -65.40 -18.31
C ALA A 17 -2.70 -64.54 -18.26
N LEU A 18 -3.31 -64.41 -17.08
CA LEU A 18 -4.31 -63.38 -16.82
C LEU A 18 -3.58 -62.03 -16.79
N PRO A 19 -3.81 -61.12 -17.74
CA PRO A 19 -3.34 -59.76 -17.59
C PRO A 19 -4.13 -59.14 -16.44
N ILE A 20 -3.48 -58.94 -15.29
CA ILE A 20 -3.97 -57.98 -14.30
C ILE A 20 -3.76 -56.62 -14.96
N VAL A 21 -4.77 -56.16 -15.70
CA VAL A 21 -4.90 -54.75 -16.04
C VAL A 21 -5.20 -54.05 -14.72
N ILE A 22 -4.16 -53.55 -14.05
CA ILE A 22 -4.33 -52.50 -13.05
C ILE A 22 -4.78 -51.29 -13.87
N GLY A 23 -6.10 -51.15 -14.05
CA GLY A 23 -6.66 -49.91 -14.53
C GLY A 23 -6.19 -48.83 -13.56
N ALA A 24 -5.36 -47.90 -14.04
CA ALA A 24 -5.11 -46.66 -13.30
C ALA A 24 -6.48 -46.02 -13.12
N GLN A 25 -7.12 -46.25 -11.96
CA GLN A 25 -8.35 -45.56 -11.62
C GLN A 25 -8.00 -44.08 -11.65
N SER A 26 -8.52 -43.36 -12.63
CA SER A 26 -8.37 -41.92 -12.72
C SER A 26 -8.86 -41.35 -11.38
N THR A 27 -7.98 -40.71 -10.62
CA THR A 27 -8.36 -40.03 -9.38
C THR A 27 -9.59 -39.18 -9.66
N PRO A 28 -10.71 -39.36 -8.92
CA PRO A 28 -11.90 -38.54 -9.09
C PRO A 28 -11.51 -37.06 -9.11
N THR A 29 -12.10 -36.27 -10.01
CA THR A 29 -11.72 -34.85 -10.18
C THR A 29 -11.84 -34.07 -8.86
N THR A 30 -12.81 -34.40 -8.02
CA THR A 30 -12.99 -33.85 -6.67
C THR A 30 -11.86 -34.21 -5.70
N ALA A 31 -11.33 -35.44 -5.76
CA ALA A 31 -10.19 -35.85 -4.95
C ALA A 31 -8.89 -35.17 -5.43
N ARG A 32 -8.75 -34.96 -6.75
CA ARG A 32 -7.65 -34.16 -7.31
C ARG A 32 -7.72 -32.70 -6.87
N SER A 33 -8.92 -32.11 -6.87
CA SER A 33 -9.16 -30.76 -6.35
C SER A 33 -8.72 -30.66 -4.88
N GLU A 34 -9.13 -31.59 -4.03
CA GLU A 34 -8.76 -31.58 -2.61
C GLU A 34 -7.23 -31.59 -2.41
N THR A 35 -6.52 -32.47 -3.11
CA THR A 35 -5.06 -32.52 -3.04
C THR A 35 -4.42 -31.21 -3.51
N ARG A 36 -4.97 -30.57 -4.55
CA ARG A 36 -4.49 -29.26 -5.03
C ARG A 36 -4.73 -28.17 -3.99
N ILE A 37 -5.89 -28.13 -3.34
CA ILE A 37 -6.18 -27.15 -2.27
C ILE A 37 -5.17 -27.31 -1.12
N GLN A 38 -4.96 -28.54 -0.64
CA GLN A 38 -4.00 -28.79 0.44
C GLN A 38 -2.57 -28.38 0.06
N LEU A 39 -2.15 -28.63 -1.18
CA LEU A 39 -0.85 -28.15 -1.67
C LEU A 39 -0.80 -26.62 -1.74
N ALA A 40 -1.87 -25.97 -2.22
CA ALA A 40 -1.94 -24.52 -2.29
C ALA A 40 -1.95 -23.87 -0.90
N ASP A 41 -2.62 -24.47 0.09
CA ASP A 41 -2.62 -24.05 1.49
C ASP A 41 -1.19 -24.11 2.07
N LEU A 42 -0.44 -25.19 1.80
CA LEU A 42 0.96 -25.32 2.19
C LEU A 42 1.85 -24.27 1.53
N LEU A 43 1.71 -24.08 0.21
CA LEU A 43 2.44 -23.06 -0.54
C LEU A 43 2.14 -21.65 -0.02
N LEU A 44 0.88 -21.38 0.36
CA LEU A 44 0.46 -20.13 0.96
C LEU A 44 1.12 -19.92 2.33
N GLY A 45 1.16 -20.96 3.17
CA GLY A 45 1.87 -20.95 4.46
C GLY A 45 3.37 -20.70 4.30
N ASP A 46 3.98 -21.30 3.28
CA ASP A 46 5.38 -21.08 2.88
C ASP A 46 5.62 -19.74 2.15
N GLN A 47 4.58 -18.93 1.98
CA GLN A 47 4.60 -17.64 1.27
C GLN A 47 5.00 -17.70 -0.20
N ARG A 48 4.86 -18.87 -0.82
CA ARG A 48 5.06 -19.09 -2.26
C ARG A 48 3.79 -18.69 -3.01
N TYR A 49 3.40 -17.42 -2.86
CA TYR A 49 2.10 -16.91 -3.27
C TYR A 49 1.78 -17.12 -4.75
N TRP A 50 2.74 -16.90 -5.64
CA TRP A 50 2.53 -17.10 -7.09
C TRP A 50 2.24 -18.55 -7.45
N GLU A 51 2.92 -19.50 -6.80
CA GLU A 51 2.69 -20.92 -7.00
C GLU A 51 1.37 -21.34 -6.37
N ALA A 52 1.05 -20.84 -5.18
CA ALA A 52 -0.24 -21.07 -4.53
C ALA A 52 -1.39 -20.62 -5.44
N ILE A 53 -1.33 -19.42 -6.03
CA ILE A 53 -2.34 -18.89 -6.97
C ILE A 53 -2.54 -19.85 -8.14
N GLN A 54 -1.46 -20.33 -8.77
CA GLN A 54 -1.55 -21.26 -9.89
C GLN A 54 -2.19 -22.59 -9.49
N VAL A 55 -1.85 -23.12 -8.31
CA VAL A 55 -2.41 -24.38 -7.82
C VAL A 55 -3.89 -24.21 -7.43
N TYR A 56 -4.28 -23.08 -6.84
CA TYR A 56 -5.69 -22.77 -6.58
C TYR A 56 -6.51 -22.63 -7.87
N ASP A 57 -5.97 -21.97 -8.91
CA ASP A 57 -6.62 -21.90 -10.23
C ASP A 57 -6.91 -23.32 -10.76
N GLN A 58 -5.94 -24.23 -10.66
CA GLN A 58 -6.12 -25.64 -11.05
C GLN A 58 -7.06 -26.41 -10.13
N ALA A 59 -7.12 -26.06 -8.84
CA ALA A 59 -7.98 -26.74 -7.87
C ALA A 59 -9.46 -26.56 -8.21
N LYS A 60 -9.86 -25.45 -8.84
CA LYS A 60 -11.26 -25.17 -9.21
C LYS A 60 -11.82 -26.13 -10.26
N GLU A 61 -10.97 -26.86 -11.00
CA GLU A 61 -11.40 -27.83 -12.01
C GLU A 61 -12.09 -29.06 -11.38
N GLY A 62 -13.42 -29.15 -11.52
CA GLY A 62 -14.19 -30.30 -11.01
C GLY A 62 -14.32 -30.32 -9.47
N ALA A 63 -14.14 -29.16 -8.84
CA ALA A 63 -14.32 -28.93 -7.42
C ALA A 63 -15.80 -28.90 -7.01
N THR A 64 -16.09 -29.28 -5.76
CA THR A 64 -17.39 -29.04 -5.13
C THR A 64 -17.54 -27.56 -4.73
N GLN A 65 -18.76 -27.12 -4.41
CA GLN A 65 -19.00 -25.74 -3.94
C GLN A 65 -18.13 -25.38 -2.73
N GLU A 66 -18.01 -26.28 -1.75
CA GLU A 66 -17.19 -26.09 -0.56
C GLU A 66 -15.70 -25.95 -0.90
N GLN A 67 -15.21 -26.78 -1.82
CA GLN A 67 -13.84 -26.71 -2.33
C GLN A 67 -13.58 -25.41 -3.10
N LEU A 68 -14.55 -24.94 -3.88
CA LEU A 68 -14.46 -23.66 -4.58
C LEU A 68 -14.36 -22.49 -3.59
N VAL A 69 -15.14 -22.49 -2.51
CA VAL A 69 -15.05 -21.47 -1.45
C VAL A 69 -13.65 -21.49 -0.83
N ARG A 70 -13.16 -22.65 -0.37
CA ARG A 70 -11.82 -22.78 0.22
C ARG A 70 -10.70 -22.32 -0.74
N ALA A 71 -10.74 -22.78 -1.98
CA ALA A 71 -9.75 -22.42 -2.99
C ALA A 71 -9.78 -20.91 -3.30
N SER A 72 -10.97 -20.32 -3.42
CA SER A 72 -11.13 -18.90 -3.75
C SER A 72 -10.71 -18.00 -2.57
N THR A 73 -11.01 -18.40 -1.33
CA THR A 73 -10.53 -17.73 -0.11
C THR A 73 -9.00 -17.69 -0.05
N GLY A 74 -8.34 -18.85 -0.21
CA GLY A 74 -6.88 -18.93 -0.19
C GLY A 74 -6.22 -18.18 -1.35
N MET A 75 -6.80 -18.28 -2.56
CA MET A 75 -6.34 -17.56 -3.74
C MET A 75 -6.45 -16.04 -3.59
N LEU A 76 -7.58 -15.56 -3.08
CA LEU A 76 -7.78 -14.13 -2.82
C LEU A 76 -6.76 -13.60 -1.81
N GLY A 77 -6.52 -14.34 -0.72
CA GLY A 77 -5.46 -14.02 0.23
C GLY A 77 -4.10 -13.89 -0.44
N ALA A 78 -3.74 -14.85 -1.31
CA ALA A 78 -2.48 -14.82 -2.06
C ALA A 78 -2.39 -13.64 -3.04
N LEU A 79 -3.45 -13.36 -3.80
CA LEU A 79 -3.52 -12.24 -4.76
C LEU A 79 -3.31 -10.88 -4.08
N LEU A 80 -3.92 -10.69 -2.91
CA LEU A 80 -3.73 -9.48 -2.09
C LEU A 80 -2.29 -9.34 -1.60
N ARG A 81 -1.61 -10.46 -1.29
CA ARG A 81 -0.20 -10.45 -0.86
C ARG A 81 0.77 -10.07 -1.99
N VAL A 82 0.46 -10.43 -3.23
CA VAL A 82 1.28 -10.11 -4.41
C VAL A 82 0.84 -8.84 -5.15
N ALA A 83 -0.11 -8.07 -4.59
CA ALA A 83 -0.59 -6.81 -5.16
C ALA A 83 -1.25 -6.95 -6.54
N GLU A 84 -1.89 -8.10 -6.80
CA GLU A 84 -2.69 -8.35 -8.01
C GLU A 84 -4.13 -7.83 -7.82
N PHE A 85 -4.26 -6.51 -7.64
CA PHE A 85 -5.51 -5.86 -7.19
C PHE A 85 -6.71 -6.17 -8.08
N THR A 86 -6.55 -6.08 -9.40
CA THR A 86 -7.65 -6.31 -10.35
C THR A 86 -8.09 -7.78 -10.39
N ARG A 87 -7.16 -8.73 -10.25
CA ARG A 87 -7.51 -10.15 -10.09
C ARG A 87 -8.17 -10.40 -8.74
N ALA A 88 -7.67 -9.79 -7.67
CA ALA A 88 -8.24 -9.91 -6.33
C ALA A 88 -9.70 -9.42 -6.28
N GLN A 89 -10.02 -8.30 -6.95
CA GLN A 89 -11.41 -7.84 -7.04
C GLN A 89 -12.33 -8.85 -7.74
N ARG A 90 -11.91 -9.39 -8.89
CA ARG A 90 -12.69 -10.43 -9.59
C ARG A 90 -12.85 -11.69 -8.77
N GLU A 91 -11.79 -12.12 -8.09
CA GLU A 91 -11.81 -13.30 -7.23
C GLU A 91 -12.72 -13.10 -6.02
N ALA A 92 -12.74 -11.90 -5.44
CA ALA A 92 -13.66 -11.54 -4.37
C ALA A 92 -15.13 -11.54 -4.82
N GLU A 93 -15.43 -11.02 -6.01
CA GLU A 93 -16.77 -11.08 -6.60
C GLU A 93 -17.22 -12.53 -6.82
N TYR A 94 -16.32 -13.38 -7.31
CA TYR A 94 -16.56 -14.81 -7.48
C TYR A 94 -16.84 -15.50 -6.15
N LEU A 95 -15.96 -15.30 -5.15
CA LEU A 95 -16.10 -15.86 -3.80
C LEU A 95 -17.41 -15.43 -3.13
N ARG A 96 -17.78 -14.15 -3.26
CA ARG A 96 -19.06 -13.63 -2.74
C ARG A 96 -20.27 -14.29 -3.41
N GLY A 97 -20.17 -14.65 -4.69
CA GLY A 97 -21.21 -15.43 -5.38
C GLY A 97 -21.32 -16.86 -4.87
N LEU A 98 -20.22 -17.46 -4.43
CA LEU A 98 -20.18 -18.82 -3.89
C LEU A 98 -20.69 -18.90 -2.45
N ASP A 99 -20.36 -17.89 -1.63
CA ASP A 99 -20.77 -17.79 -0.22
C ASP A 99 -21.24 -16.37 0.12
N PRO A 100 -22.50 -16.02 -0.21
CA PRO A 100 -23.02 -14.66 -0.06
C PRO A 100 -23.29 -14.24 1.40
N ARG A 101 -23.21 -15.18 2.35
CA ARG A 101 -23.44 -14.92 3.78
C ARG A 101 -22.25 -15.28 4.66
N GLY A 102 -21.16 -15.78 4.10
CA GLY A 102 -19.95 -16.10 4.84
C GLY A 102 -19.25 -14.84 5.37
N PRO A 103 -19.00 -14.72 6.68
CA PRO A 103 -18.34 -13.55 7.24
C PRO A 103 -16.93 -13.34 6.67
N GLU A 104 -16.20 -14.43 6.41
CA GLU A 104 -14.85 -14.39 5.83
C GLU A 104 -14.87 -13.95 4.37
N ALA A 105 -15.74 -14.54 3.54
CA ALA A 105 -15.92 -14.17 2.14
C ALA A 105 -16.27 -12.69 1.97
N LEU A 106 -17.21 -12.19 2.78
CA LEU A 106 -17.63 -10.79 2.74
C LEU A 106 -16.53 -9.85 3.28
N ALA A 107 -15.82 -10.22 4.35
CA ALA A 107 -14.71 -9.42 4.86
C ALA A 107 -13.55 -9.33 3.85
N LEU A 108 -13.21 -10.43 3.17
CA LEU A 108 -12.20 -10.44 2.12
C LEU A 108 -12.63 -9.63 0.89
N SER A 109 -13.93 -9.55 0.60
CA SER A 109 -14.44 -8.61 -0.41
C SER A 109 -14.17 -7.15 -0.01
N GLY A 110 -14.34 -6.81 1.27
CA GLY A 110 -13.92 -5.51 1.81
C GLY A 110 -12.42 -5.28 1.65
N ASP A 111 -11.58 -6.29 1.94
CA ASP A 111 -10.13 -6.21 1.76
C ASP A 111 -9.72 -6.02 0.29
N ALA A 112 -10.43 -6.65 -0.65
CA ALA A 112 -10.19 -6.47 -2.08
C ALA A 112 -10.56 -5.05 -2.55
N LEU A 113 -11.65 -4.47 -2.04
CA LEU A 113 -12.02 -3.08 -2.30
C LEU A 113 -10.99 -2.12 -1.68
N TRP A 114 -10.54 -2.40 -0.45
CA TRP A 114 -9.50 -1.63 0.23
C TRP A 114 -8.21 -1.63 -0.57
N ALA A 115 -7.77 -2.81 -1.00
CA ALA A 115 -6.57 -2.99 -1.81
C ALA A 115 -6.73 -2.39 -3.23
N ALA A 116 -7.94 -2.21 -3.74
CA ALA A 116 -8.19 -1.47 -4.97
C ALA A 116 -8.17 0.06 -4.79
N GLY A 117 -7.96 0.55 -3.55
CA GLY A 117 -8.01 1.97 -3.21
C GLY A 117 -9.43 2.53 -3.13
N LEU A 118 -10.45 1.68 -3.02
CA LEU A 118 -11.87 2.05 -2.90
C LEU A 118 -12.27 2.03 -1.42
N PHE A 119 -11.73 2.99 -0.67
CA PHE A 119 -11.79 2.99 0.79
C PHE A 119 -13.20 3.17 1.35
N ASP A 120 -14.04 3.97 0.71
CA ASP A 120 -15.41 4.22 1.17
C ASP A 120 -16.29 2.96 0.99
N GLU A 121 -16.16 2.29 -0.16
CA GLU A 121 -16.86 1.04 -0.44
C GLU A 121 -16.38 -0.10 0.45
N ALA A 122 -15.07 -0.17 0.72
CA ALA A 122 -14.50 -1.13 1.65
C ALA A 122 -15.06 -0.92 3.06
N GLU A 123 -15.05 0.32 3.56
CA GLU A 123 -15.58 0.69 4.88
C GLU A 123 -17.06 0.31 5.02
N GLN A 124 -17.87 0.62 4.00
CA GLN A 124 -19.28 0.22 3.99
C GLN A 124 -19.44 -1.30 4.01
N THR A 125 -18.64 -2.02 3.20
CA THR A 125 -18.68 -3.49 3.17
C THR A 125 -18.35 -4.09 4.55
N TYR A 126 -17.33 -3.58 5.25
CA TYR A 126 -17.03 -4.05 6.61
C TYR A 126 -18.18 -3.78 7.59
N ARG A 127 -18.84 -2.62 7.51
CA ARG A 127 -20.02 -2.32 8.33
C ARG A 127 -21.19 -3.26 8.03
N ASP A 128 -21.45 -3.55 6.76
CA ASP A 128 -22.48 -4.48 6.35
C ASP A 128 -22.20 -5.89 6.87
N VAL A 129 -20.93 -6.33 6.87
CA VAL A 129 -20.53 -7.59 7.50
C VAL A 129 -20.81 -7.60 8.99
N LEU A 130 -20.43 -6.54 9.71
CA LEU A 130 -20.64 -6.45 11.15
C LEU A 130 -22.11 -6.36 11.55
N ALA A 131 -22.98 -5.85 10.68
CA ALA A 131 -24.43 -5.87 10.91
C ALA A 131 -25.02 -7.29 10.88
N ILE A 132 -24.41 -8.20 10.12
CA ILE A 132 -24.85 -9.61 9.99
C ILE A 132 -24.09 -10.51 10.97
N HIS A 133 -22.77 -10.27 11.11
CA HIS A 133 -21.82 -11.05 11.90
C HIS A 133 -21.00 -10.12 12.81
N PRO A 134 -21.55 -9.72 13.96
CA PRO A 134 -20.90 -8.75 14.85
C PRO A 134 -19.52 -9.18 15.36
N GLU A 135 -19.23 -10.48 15.36
CA GLU A 135 -17.99 -11.08 15.83
C GLU A 135 -16.97 -11.35 14.71
N SER A 136 -17.19 -10.85 13.49
CA SER A 136 -16.24 -11.01 12.38
C SER A 136 -14.95 -10.23 12.65
N GLY A 137 -13.90 -10.92 13.14
CA GLY A 137 -12.59 -10.32 13.40
C GLY A 137 -11.97 -9.65 12.16
N GLY A 138 -12.15 -10.26 10.98
CA GLY A 138 -11.70 -9.68 9.71
C GLY A 138 -12.36 -8.33 9.40
N ALA A 139 -13.68 -8.24 9.59
CA ALA A 139 -14.41 -6.99 9.37
C ALA A 139 -14.11 -5.92 10.43
N ARG A 140 -13.93 -6.30 11.71
CA ARG A 140 -13.48 -5.40 12.78
C ARG A 140 -12.12 -4.78 12.44
N ASN A 141 -11.15 -5.60 12.03
CA ASN A 141 -9.83 -5.12 11.61
C ASN A 141 -9.90 -4.26 10.32
N GLY A 142 -10.75 -4.62 9.37
CA GLY A 142 -10.99 -3.82 8.16
C GLY A 142 -11.54 -2.42 8.48
N LEU A 143 -12.49 -2.34 9.41
CA LEU A 143 -13.05 -1.08 9.90
C LEU A 143 -11.99 -0.25 10.66
N ALA A 144 -11.19 -0.88 11.52
CA ALA A 144 -10.07 -0.24 12.20
C ALA A 144 -9.09 0.42 11.20
N LYS A 145 -8.66 -0.31 10.16
CA LYS A 145 -7.82 0.25 9.08
C LYS A 145 -8.50 1.44 8.39
N SER A 146 -9.81 1.33 8.12
CA SER A 146 -10.59 2.37 7.45
C SER A 146 -10.65 3.66 8.26
N LEU A 147 -10.96 3.56 9.55
CA LEU A 147 -11.02 4.70 10.47
C LEU A 147 -9.64 5.33 10.70
N ALA A 148 -8.59 4.52 10.78
CA ALA A 148 -7.22 5.01 10.88
C ALA A 148 -6.85 5.94 9.71
N THR A 149 -7.28 5.61 8.48
CA THR A 149 -7.05 6.48 7.33
C THR A 149 -7.85 7.79 7.33
N ARG A 150 -8.82 7.91 8.24
CA ARG A 150 -9.59 9.15 8.48
C ARG A 150 -9.09 9.91 9.71
N HIS A 151 -7.92 9.57 10.24
CA HIS A 151 -7.43 10.12 11.50
C HIS A 151 -8.39 9.93 12.70
N GLN A 152 -9.33 8.98 12.61
CA GLN A 152 -10.24 8.62 13.71
C GLN A 152 -9.57 7.55 14.57
N PHE A 153 -8.44 7.91 15.20
CA PHE A 153 -7.53 6.94 15.80
C PHE A 153 -8.10 6.22 17.03
N ASP A 154 -8.84 6.91 17.89
CA ASP A 154 -9.42 6.30 19.09
C ASP A 154 -10.44 5.21 18.72
N GLU A 155 -11.38 5.53 17.81
CA GLU A 155 -12.33 4.54 17.30
C GLU A 155 -11.62 3.41 16.53
N ALA A 156 -10.56 3.72 15.78
CA ALA A 156 -9.76 2.71 15.11
C ALA A 156 -9.08 1.74 16.09
N LEU A 157 -8.59 2.22 17.24
CA LEU A 157 -8.03 1.37 18.30
C LEU A 157 -9.09 0.45 18.88
N ASP A 158 -10.27 0.97 19.23
CA ASP A 158 -11.36 0.16 19.77
C ASP A 158 -11.70 -1.02 18.85
N TRP A 159 -11.79 -0.79 17.54
CA TRP A 159 -12.06 -1.84 16.56
C TRP A 159 -10.88 -2.81 16.36
N ALA A 160 -9.64 -2.33 16.44
CA ALA A 160 -8.45 -3.18 16.34
C ALA A 160 -8.34 -4.12 17.56
N GLU A 161 -8.61 -3.60 18.76
CA GLU A 161 -8.64 -4.37 19.99
C GLU A 161 -9.80 -5.38 19.99
N ALA A 162 -11.00 -4.97 19.55
CA ALA A 162 -12.13 -5.89 19.38
C ALA A 162 -11.86 -7.00 18.33
N ALA A 163 -11.00 -6.78 17.34
CA ALA A 163 -10.58 -7.85 16.43
C ALA A 163 -9.64 -8.85 17.14
N LEU A 164 -8.75 -8.35 18.00
CA LEU A 164 -7.85 -9.19 18.80
C LEU A 164 -8.58 -9.99 19.88
N GLU A 165 -9.68 -9.49 20.45
CA GLU A 165 -10.53 -10.26 21.37
C GLU A 165 -11.07 -11.55 20.73
N VAL A 166 -11.40 -11.50 19.43
CA VAL A 166 -11.90 -12.66 18.67
C VAL A 166 -10.78 -13.63 18.31
N SER A 167 -9.60 -13.10 17.96
CA SER A 167 -8.46 -13.92 17.55
C SER A 167 -7.13 -13.31 18.03
N PRO A 168 -6.74 -13.58 19.29
CA PRO A 168 -5.56 -12.94 19.91
C PRO A 168 -4.23 -13.25 19.21
N ASP A 169 -4.14 -14.40 18.54
CA ASP A 169 -2.94 -14.87 17.87
C ASP A 169 -2.93 -14.59 16.35
N PHE A 170 -3.89 -13.80 15.84
CA PHE A 170 -3.91 -13.46 14.42
C PHE A 170 -2.93 -12.32 14.12
N ALA A 171 -1.76 -12.68 13.58
CA ALA A 171 -0.63 -11.76 13.36
C ALA A 171 -1.04 -10.45 12.66
N ALA A 172 -1.90 -10.52 11.63
CA ALA A 172 -2.29 -9.33 10.87
C ALA A 172 -3.01 -8.26 11.72
N PHE A 173 -3.70 -8.64 12.80
CA PHE A 173 -4.35 -7.69 13.70
C PHE A 173 -3.33 -6.91 14.53
N HIS A 174 -2.28 -7.58 15.00
CA HIS A 174 -1.14 -6.92 15.68
C HIS A 174 -0.41 -5.93 14.76
N HIS A 175 -0.27 -6.27 13.47
CA HIS A 175 0.28 -5.33 12.49
C HIS A 175 -0.60 -4.07 12.33
N THR A 176 -1.92 -4.23 12.22
CA THR A 176 -2.85 -3.09 12.16
C THR A 176 -2.76 -2.24 13.43
N LEU A 177 -2.74 -2.87 14.60
CA LEU A 177 -2.61 -2.18 15.88
C LEU A 177 -1.30 -1.37 15.96
N GLY A 178 -0.17 -1.96 15.57
CA GLY A 178 1.12 -1.28 15.51
C GLY A 178 1.12 -0.09 14.54
N TYR A 179 0.43 -0.23 13.41
CA TYR A 179 0.25 0.88 12.46
C TYR A 179 -0.56 2.03 13.05
N ILE A 180 -1.66 1.75 13.76
CA ILE A 180 -2.49 2.78 14.41
C ILE A 180 -1.69 3.50 15.50
N TYR A 181 -1.00 2.76 16.38
CA TYR A 181 -0.15 3.37 17.41
C TYR A 181 0.97 4.25 16.81
N GLN A 182 1.56 3.83 15.68
CA GLN A 182 2.57 4.63 14.99
C GLN A 182 1.98 5.95 14.46
N LEU A 183 0.78 5.93 13.88
CA LEU A 183 0.08 7.13 13.42
C LEU A 183 -0.24 8.09 14.57
N MET A 184 -0.55 7.55 15.75
CA MET A 184 -0.75 8.32 16.99
C MET A 184 0.57 8.77 17.65
N HIS A 185 1.72 8.43 17.06
CA HIS A 185 3.05 8.71 17.60
C HIS A 185 3.35 8.03 18.95
N ARG A 186 2.59 6.99 19.29
CA ARG A 186 2.76 6.09 20.45
C ARG A 186 3.76 4.99 20.11
N PHE A 187 5.03 5.39 19.94
CA PHE A 187 6.08 4.52 19.39
C PHE A 187 6.42 3.29 20.24
N PRO A 188 6.43 3.33 21.59
CA PRO A 188 6.61 2.14 22.40
C PRO A 188 5.54 1.07 22.12
N GLU A 189 4.26 1.45 22.17
CA GLU A 189 3.13 0.54 21.92
C GLU A 189 3.12 0.03 20.48
N ALA A 190 3.47 0.89 19.52
CA ALA A 190 3.64 0.49 18.12
C ALA A 190 4.73 -0.58 17.96
N ALA A 191 5.88 -0.39 18.63
CA ALA A 191 6.97 -1.35 18.59
C ALA A 191 6.58 -2.70 19.19
N ASP A 192 5.82 -2.71 20.29
CA ASP A 192 5.39 -3.95 20.93
C ASP A 192 4.36 -4.70 20.09
N ALA A 193 3.41 -3.99 19.48
CA ALA A 193 2.45 -4.59 18.54
C ALA A 193 3.15 -5.16 17.28
N TYR A 194 4.12 -4.44 16.69
CA TYR A 194 4.90 -4.99 15.58
C TYR A 194 5.80 -6.16 16.00
N GLN A 195 6.34 -6.15 17.22
CA GLN A 195 7.08 -7.29 17.75
C GLN A 195 6.16 -8.51 17.87
N ARG A 196 4.95 -8.34 18.40
CA ARG A 196 3.97 -9.43 18.49
C ARG A 196 3.55 -9.96 17.13
N TYR A 197 3.40 -9.10 16.13
CA TYR A 197 3.22 -9.50 14.73
C TYR A 197 4.36 -10.42 14.27
N VAL A 198 5.62 -10.02 14.48
CA VAL A 198 6.80 -10.81 14.08
C VAL A 198 6.86 -12.15 14.82
N ASP A 199 6.56 -12.17 16.12
CA ASP A 199 6.61 -13.39 16.95
C ASP A 199 5.55 -14.43 16.56
N LEU A 200 4.43 -13.98 15.96
CA LEU A 200 3.35 -14.83 15.45
C LEU A 200 3.61 -15.34 14.03
N LEU A 201 4.61 -14.81 13.32
CA LEU A 201 5.03 -15.39 12.05
C LEU A 201 5.83 -16.68 12.33
N SER A 202 5.63 -17.73 11.53
CA SER A 202 6.31 -19.01 11.78
C SER A 202 7.82 -18.87 11.69
N VAL A 203 8.50 -19.58 12.61
CA VAL A 203 9.96 -19.56 12.76
C VAL A 203 10.61 -20.06 11.46
N GLY A 204 11.35 -19.19 10.77
CA GLY A 204 11.99 -19.48 9.48
C GLY A 204 11.44 -18.68 8.30
N ILE A 205 10.32 -17.98 8.47
CA ILE A 205 9.81 -17.03 7.47
C ILE A 205 10.65 -15.75 7.49
N ASN A 206 11.61 -15.66 6.58
CA ASN A 206 12.23 -14.40 6.17
C ASN A 206 11.46 -13.81 4.99
N SER A 207 10.31 -13.19 5.29
CA SER A 207 9.57 -12.41 4.31
C SER A 207 9.96 -10.94 4.37
N GLU A 208 9.85 -10.23 3.24
CA GLU A 208 10.08 -8.78 3.17
C GLU A 208 9.25 -8.02 4.23
N LYS A 209 8.03 -8.51 4.54
CA LYS A 209 7.16 -7.93 5.57
C LYS A 209 7.67 -8.18 6.99
N ALA A 210 8.22 -9.35 7.26
CA ALA A 210 8.83 -9.67 8.55
C ALA A 210 10.11 -8.85 8.77
N ASP A 211 10.94 -8.71 7.73
CA ASP A 211 12.14 -7.87 7.78
C ASP A 211 11.80 -6.39 7.96
N TRP A 212 10.79 -5.90 7.25
CA TRP A 212 10.27 -4.55 7.44
C TRP A 212 9.78 -4.34 8.88
N ALA A 213 8.96 -5.25 9.41
CA ALA A 213 8.44 -5.12 10.77
C ALA A 213 9.55 -5.17 11.83
N ARG A 214 10.54 -6.05 11.68
CA ARG A 214 11.73 -6.08 12.55
C ARG A 214 12.51 -4.76 12.52
N ALA A 215 12.74 -4.23 11.32
CA ALA A 215 13.39 -2.93 11.18
C ALA A 215 12.55 -1.81 11.81
N GLN A 216 11.24 -1.85 11.63
CA GLN A 216 10.31 -0.90 12.23
C GLN A 216 10.36 -0.96 13.77
N VAL A 217 10.39 -2.15 14.37
CA VAL A 217 10.57 -2.33 15.82
C VAL A 217 11.89 -1.70 16.29
N THR A 218 13.01 -2.00 15.62
CA THR A 218 14.32 -1.40 15.95
C THR A 218 14.26 0.12 15.86
N PHE A 219 13.62 0.66 14.82
CA PHE A 219 13.51 2.09 14.60
C PHE A 219 12.69 2.77 15.68
N LEU A 220 11.48 2.27 15.96
CA LEU A 220 10.57 2.85 16.95
C LEU A 220 11.18 2.80 18.35
N ARG A 221 11.80 1.67 18.74
CA ARG A 221 12.49 1.54 20.03
C ARG A 221 13.67 2.50 20.20
N SER A 222 14.28 2.96 19.11
CA SER A 222 15.40 3.93 19.18
C SER A 222 15.01 5.32 19.71
N PHE A 223 13.72 5.63 19.77
CA PHE A 223 13.23 6.85 20.40
C PHE A 223 13.34 6.77 21.94
N GLY A 224 13.30 5.56 22.51
CA GLY A 224 13.29 5.35 23.96
C GLY A 224 12.06 5.98 24.60
N ASP A 225 12.23 6.55 25.80
CA ASP A 225 11.16 7.24 26.53
C ASP A 225 10.88 8.67 26.01
N ARG A 226 11.56 9.10 24.94
CA ARG A 226 11.38 10.43 24.37
C ARG A 226 10.12 10.44 23.53
N PRO A 227 9.14 11.31 23.83
CA PRO A 227 7.97 11.44 22.99
C PRO A 227 8.37 11.83 21.57
N ALA A 228 7.79 11.15 20.58
CA ALA A 228 8.02 11.44 19.18
C ALA A 228 7.20 12.64 18.72
N ILE A 229 7.75 13.41 17.77
CA ILE A 229 7.06 14.49 17.04
C ILE A 229 6.43 15.49 18.02
N GLN A 230 7.26 16.15 18.80
CA GLN A 230 6.83 17.14 19.79
C GLN A 230 6.88 18.56 19.22
N LEU A 231 5.72 19.20 19.11
CA LEU A 231 5.58 20.59 18.69
C LEU A 231 5.85 21.52 19.87
N ALA A 232 6.60 22.60 19.63
CA ALA A 232 6.83 23.63 20.65
C ALA A 232 5.53 24.37 21.03
N GLU A 233 4.64 24.60 20.06
CA GLU A 233 3.34 25.28 20.24
C GLU A 233 2.24 24.46 19.51
N PRO A 234 1.74 23.35 20.07
CA PRO A 234 0.86 22.40 19.36
C PRO A 234 -0.47 23.02 18.87
N ASP A 235 -1.05 23.92 19.64
CA ASP A 235 -2.32 24.60 19.32
C ASP A 235 -2.14 25.79 18.35
N ARG A 236 -0.89 26.13 18.01
CA ARG A 236 -0.61 27.29 17.16
C ARG A 236 -0.66 26.91 15.69
N VAL A 237 -1.38 27.71 14.92
CA VAL A 237 -1.28 27.72 13.48
C VAL A 237 -0.10 28.59 13.05
N HIS A 238 0.82 28.00 12.30
CA HIS A 238 2.02 28.67 11.80
C HIS A 238 1.81 29.13 10.36
N THR A 239 2.21 30.36 10.04
CA THR A 239 2.23 30.88 8.67
C THR A 239 3.67 31.12 8.24
N ILE A 240 4.08 30.45 7.17
CA ILE A 240 5.47 30.35 6.72
C ILE A 240 5.55 30.78 5.25
N PRO A 241 6.36 31.80 4.89
CA PRO A 241 6.56 32.15 3.50
C PRO A 241 7.39 31.07 2.78
N PHE A 242 7.04 30.78 1.53
CA PHE A 242 7.80 29.86 0.69
C PHE A 242 8.26 30.52 -0.62
N ARG A 243 9.22 29.86 -1.29
CA ARG A 243 9.65 30.23 -2.64
C ARG A 243 9.20 29.16 -3.63
N LEU A 244 8.84 29.57 -4.85
CA LEU A 244 8.67 28.64 -5.96
C LEU A 244 9.98 28.57 -6.75
N VAL A 245 10.53 27.36 -6.90
CA VAL A 245 11.74 27.12 -7.70
C VAL A 245 11.48 25.91 -8.59
N ARG A 246 11.40 26.13 -9.91
CA ARG A 246 11.05 25.10 -10.90
C ARG A 246 9.77 24.35 -10.48
N ASP A 247 8.71 25.11 -10.23
CA ASP A 247 7.38 24.60 -9.83
C ASP A 247 7.33 23.85 -8.49
N LYS A 248 8.44 23.81 -7.73
CA LYS A 248 8.49 23.22 -6.39
C LYS A 248 8.35 24.28 -5.31
N VAL A 249 7.57 23.96 -4.28
CA VAL A 249 7.41 24.76 -3.07
C VAL A 249 8.63 24.52 -2.17
N ILE A 250 9.44 25.55 -1.97
CA ILE A 250 10.68 25.49 -1.19
C ILE A 250 10.53 26.28 0.12
N VAL A 251 10.81 25.60 1.23
CA VAL A 251 10.89 26.18 2.57
C VAL A 251 12.32 26.06 3.12
N ARG A 252 12.72 27.02 3.95
CA ARG A 252 14.05 27.04 4.56
C ARG A 252 13.99 26.38 5.95
N VAL A 253 14.73 25.29 6.12
CA VAL A 253 14.62 24.41 7.28
C VAL A 253 15.94 24.37 8.04
N ARG A 254 15.89 24.59 9.35
CA ARG A 254 17.02 24.35 10.26
C ARG A 254 16.85 22.98 10.89
N VAL A 255 17.85 22.11 10.73
CA VAL A 255 17.86 20.75 11.30
C VAL A 255 18.94 20.65 12.36
N ASN A 256 18.60 20.14 13.55
CA ASN A 256 19.47 19.97 14.71
C ASN A 256 20.25 21.26 15.07
N GLY A 257 19.60 22.42 14.95
CA GLY A 257 20.21 23.73 15.22
C GLY A 257 21.34 24.14 14.26
N ARG A 258 21.58 23.41 13.16
CA ARG A 258 22.66 23.67 12.20
C ARG A 258 22.32 24.79 11.21
N GLN A 259 23.11 24.96 10.15
CA GLN A 259 22.79 25.93 9.11
C GLN A 259 21.51 25.51 8.38
N ALA A 260 20.65 26.50 8.07
CA ALA A 260 19.41 26.22 7.38
C ALA A 260 19.64 25.78 5.92
N VAL A 261 18.85 24.83 5.45
CA VAL A 261 18.91 24.17 4.14
C VAL A 261 17.55 24.22 3.46
N ASP A 262 17.53 24.14 2.13
CA ASP A 262 16.29 24.19 1.35
C ASP A 262 15.64 22.81 1.30
N PHE A 263 14.36 22.75 1.67
CA PHE A 263 13.53 21.53 1.55
C PHE A 263 12.42 21.79 0.55
N VAL A 264 12.12 20.75 -0.25
CA VAL A 264 10.89 20.69 -1.03
C VAL A 264 9.76 20.29 -0.08
N LEU A 265 8.64 21.00 -0.13
CA LEU A 265 7.42 20.56 0.53
C LEU A 265 6.81 19.40 -0.28
N ASP A 266 6.84 18.21 0.30
CA ASP A 266 6.55 16.94 -0.36
C ASP A 266 5.41 16.23 0.38
N THR A 267 4.17 16.46 -0.05
CA THR A 267 2.98 15.77 0.49
C THR A 267 2.82 14.35 -0.05
N GLY A 268 3.59 13.98 -1.08
CA GLY A 268 3.62 12.66 -1.69
C GLY A 268 4.65 11.71 -1.05
N ALA A 269 5.19 12.06 0.12
CA ALA A 269 6.20 11.28 0.81
C ALA A 269 5.71 10.76 2.17
N GLU A 270 6.10 9.53 2.50
CA GLU A 270 5.71 8.85 3.74
C GLU A 270 6.33 9.45 5.01
N GLN A 271 7.45 10.15 4.86
CA GLN A 271 8.20 10.79 5.95
C GLN A 271 9.01 11.96 5.41
N THR A 272 9.55 12.79 6.31
CA THR A 272 10.58 13.77 5.96
C THR A 272 11.85 13.02 5.49
N VAL A 273 12.42 13.44 4.37
CA VAL A 273 13.52 12.72 3.71
C VAL A 273 14.75 13.60 3.56
N LEU A 274 15.90 13.03 3.89
CA LEU A 274 17.22 13.62 3.75
C LEU A 274 18.07 12.88 2.70
N THR A 275 18.91 13.60 1.98
CA THR A 275 20.05 13.02 1.26
C THR A 275 21.11 12.57 2.26
N GLN A 276 21.88 11.54 1.90
CA GLN A 276 22.98 11.07 2.76
C GLN A 276 23.99 12.18 3.09
N ARG A 277 24.23 13.10 2.14
CA ARG A 277 25.11 14.25 2.33
C ARG A 277 24.57 15.19 3.40
N VAL A 278 23.30 15.60 3.29
CA VAL A 278 22.70 16.53 4.26
C VAL A 278 22.56 15.86 5.62
N ALA A 279 22.13 14.60 5.69
CA ALA A 279 22.04 13.85 6.96
C ALA A 279 23.36 13.90 7.74
N ARG A 280 24.50 13.64 7.10
CA ARG A 280 25.83 13.78 7.73
C ARG A 280 26.14 15.21 8.17
N GLN A 281 25.82 16.21 7.34
CA GLN A 281 26.07 17.62 7.65
C GLN A 281 25.26 18.12 8.85
N VAL A 282 24.03 17.65 8.99
CA VAL A 282 23.13 18.04 10.10
C VAL A 282 23.20 17.10 11.31
N GLY A 283 24.05 16.07 11.25
CA GLY A 283 24.26 15.13 12.36
C GLY A 283 23.11 14.15 12.57
N VAL A 284 22.35 13.82 11.53
CA VAL A 284 21.31 12.79 11.56
C VAL A 284 21.94 11.43 11.23
N GLN A 285 21.87 10.50 12.18
CA GLN A 285 22.43 9.16 12.06
C GLN A 285 21.34 8.15 11.68
N ALA A 286 21.74 7.16 10.89
CA ALA A 286 20.90 6.01 10.58
C ALA A 286 20.81 5.08 11.80
N VAL A 287 19.60 4.60 12.07
CA VAL A 287 19.29 3.62 13.12
C VAL A 287 19.19 2.22 12.51
N THR A 288 18.50 2.11 11.38
CA THR A 288 18.27 0.83 10.67
C THR A 288 18.01 1.08 9.20
N SER A 289 17.90 0.01 8.41
CA SER A 289 17.48 0.06 7.01
C SER A 289 16.04 -0.43 6.88
N ILE A 290 15.21 0.30 6.14
CA ILE A 290 13.83 -0.06 5.83
C ILE A 290 13.62 -0.11 4.32
N LEU A 291 12.74 -0.98 3.85
CA LEU A 291 12.32 -1.01 2.45
C LEU A 291 11.34 0.13 2.17
N SER A 292 11.59 0.88 1.10
CA SER A 292 10.70 1.89 0.53
C SER A 292 10.60 1.68 -0.98
N ALA A 293 9.52 2.15 -1.60
CA ALA A 293 9.24 1.92 -3.01
C ALA A 293 9.31 3.24 -3.78
N GLY A 294 10.02 3.21 -4.90
CA GLY A 294 10.08 4.29 -5.86
C GLY A 294 9.17 4.07 -7.06
N VAL A 295 8.85 5.15 -7.78
CA VAL A 295 8.20 5.08 -9.10
C VAL A 295 9.16 4.44 -10.11
N GLY A 296 8.63 3.60 -11.00
CA GLY A 296 9.35 3.04 -12.16
C GLY A 296 10.45 2.04 -11.82
N GLU A 297 11.61 2.16 -12.48
CA GLU A 297 12.67 1.13 -12.52
C GLU A 297 13.38 0.90 -11.18
N ILE A 298 13.37 1.90 -10.28
CA ILE A 298 14.05 1.80 -8.98
C ILE A 298 13.45 0.68 -8.12
N GLY A 299 12.16 0.38 -8.28
CA GLY A 299 11.49 -0.69 -7.54
C GLY A 299 11.54 -0.50 -6.02
N LEU A 300 11.86 -1.57 -5.28
CA LEU A 300 12.10 -1.53 -3.84
C LEU A 300 13.54 -1.14 -3.55
N ARG A 301 13.73 -0.19 -2.64
CA ARG A 301 15.02 0.34 -2.20
C ARG A 301 15.11 0.27 -0.68
N GLY A 302 16.22 -0.28 -0.17
CA GLY A 302 16.57 -0.12 1.23
C GLY A 302 16.96 1.34 1.46
N LEU A 303 16.12 2.10 2.13
CA LEU A 303 16.45 3.42 2.68
C LEU A 303 16.92 3.25 4.12
N GLN A 304 17.62 4.24 4.64
CA GLN A 304 17.99 4.24 6.06
C GLN A 304 16.96 5.05 6.84
N ALA A 305 16.45 4.51 7.95
CA ALA A 305 15.62 5.24 8.89
C ALA A 305 16.51 5.87 9.95
N GLY A 306 16.28 7.15 10.25
CA GLY A 306 17.03 7.93 11.23
C GLY A 306 16.12 8.88 11.99
N ARG A 307 16.72 9.62 12.93
CA ARG A 307 15.97 10.55 13.79
C ARG A 307 16.57 11.94 13.70
N ILE A 308 15.70 12.92 13.50
CA ILE A 308 16.03 14.33 13.63
C ILE A 308 15.72 14.74 15.08
N GLU A 309 16.66 15.42 15.73
CA GLU A 309 16.50 15.92 17.11
C GLU A 309 15.58 17.15 17.12
N SER A 310 15.83 18.11 16.21
CA SER A 310 15.01 19.29 16.05
C SER A 310 14.91 19.71 14.58
N LEU A 311 13.72 20.15 14.19
CA LEU A 311 13.42 20.71 12.88
C LEU A 311 12.66 22.02 13.07
N GLN A 312 13.17 23.10 12.48
CA GLN A 312 12.57 24.43 12.56
C GLN A 312 12.34 25.01 11.17
N ILE A 313 11.12 25.47 10.91
CA ILE A 313 10.71 26.13 9.67
C ILE A 313 9.93 27.41 10.02
N GLY A 314 10.53 28.58 9.83
CA GLY A 314 9.93 29.83 10.28
C GLY A 314 9.64 29.79 11.79
N SER A 315 8.36 29.87 12.17
CA SER A 315 7.90 29.77 13.56
C SER A 315 7.57 28.35 14.02
N LEU A 316 7.51 27.38 13.12
CA LEU A 316 7.23 25.98 13.46
C LEU A 316 8.50 25.31 13.99
N GLU A 317 8.42 24.70 15.16
CA GLU A 317 9.50 23.92 15.77
C GLU A 317 8.97 22.55 16.21
N ILE A 318 9.65 21.49 15.75
CA ILE A 318 9.31 20.09 16.01
C ILE A 318 10.56 19.40 16.53
N THR A 319 10.43 18.57 17.56
CA THR A 319 11.52 17.76 18.10
C THR A 319 11.23 16.26 18.01
N ASN A 320 12.29 15.45 18.01
CA ASN A 320 12.23 13.99 17.96
C ASN A 320 11.34 13.44 16.83
N LEU A 321 11.65 13.81 15.58
CA LEU A 321 10.88 13.37 14.42
C LEU A 321 11.62 12.29 13.60
N PRO A 322 10.89 11.31 13.05
CA PRO A 322 11.47 10.31 12.17
C PRO A 322 11.89 10.94 10.83
N ALA A 323 12.95 10.39 10.23
CA ALA A 323 13.40 10.78 8.91
C ALA A 323 13.93 9.59 8.13
N LEU A 324 13.77 9.65 6.80
CA LEU A 324 14.42 8.72 5.89
C LEU A 324 15.69 9.35 5.32
N ILE A 325 16.71 8.55 5.13
CA ILE A 325 17.98 8.94 4.51
C ILE A 325 18.11 8.16 3.21
N LYS A 326 18.28 8.91 2.11
CA LYS A 326 18.50 8.38 0.75
C LYS A 326 19.88 7.74 0.65
N SER A 327 20.00 6.49 1.10
CA SER A 327 21.23 5.70 1.05
C SER A 327 20.90 4.26 0.65
N PRO A 328 21.44 3.75 -0.48
CA PRO A 328 22.35 4.43 -1.41
C PRO A 328 21.65 5.56 -2.17
N PRO A 329 22.32 6.67 -2.54
CA PRO A 329 21.72 7.79 -3.29
C PRO A 329 21.22 7.34 -4.68
N LEU A 330 20.27 8.09 -5.26
CA LEU A 330 19.81 7.83 -6.63
C LEU A 330 20.86 8.27 -7.66
N GLY A 331 21.26 7.34 -8.53
CA GLY A 331 22.10 7.62 -9.70
C GLY A 331 21.28 8.06 -10.93
N GLY A 332 21.93 8.63 -11.95
CA GLY A 332 21.30 8.86 -13.26
C GLY A 332 20.25 9.98 -13.32
N LEU A 333 20.09 10.78 -12.26
CA LEU A 333 19.15 11.90 -12.23
C LEU A 333 19.70 13.13 -12.97
N PRO A 334 18.86 13.89 -13.70
CA PRO A 334 19.27 15.13 -14.38
C PRO A 334 19.53 16.28 -13.40
N THR A 335 19.07 16.17 -12.17
CA THR A 335 19.27 17.15 -11.10
C THR A 335 19.68 16.46 -9.80
N PRO A 336 20.42 17.13 -8.91
CA PRO A 336 20.72 16.59 -7.59
C PRO A 336 19.44 16.20 -6.82
N GLU A 337 19.53 15.14 -6.01
CA GLU A 337 18.46 14.80 -5.07
C GLU A 337 18.18 15.98 -4.14
N SER A 338 16.90 16.23 -3.87
CA SER A 338 16.45 17.23 -2.91
C SER A 338 16.05 16.59 -1.58
N GLU A 339 16.11 17.40 -0.54
CA GLU A 339 15.51 17.14 0.76
C GLU A 339 13.99 17.34 0.66
N GLY A 340 13.20 16.58 1.41
CA GLY A 340 11.74 16.61 1.39
C GLY A 340 11.17 16.79 2.80
N PHE A 341 10.26 17.74 2.98
CA PHE A 341 9.50 17.92 4.22
C PHE A 341 8.06 17.45 3.97
N SER A 342 7.61 16.45 4.72
CA SER A 342 6.25 15.90 4.63
C SER A 342 5.47 16.22 5.91
N PRO A 343 4.66 17.31 5.92
CA PRO A 343 3.79 17.65 7.06
C PRO A 343 2.80 16.55 7.42
N LEU A 344 2.18 15.96 6.39
CA LEU A 344 1.06 15.04 6.56
C LEU A 344 1.51 13.73 7.22
N ALA A 345 2.76 13.33 6.99
CA ALA A 345 3.40 12.21 7.68
C ALA A 345 3.63 12.46 9.18
N LEU A 346 3.67 13.73 9.60
CA LEU A 346 3.84 14.15 10.99
C LEU A 346 2.49 14.46 11.66
N GLY A 347 1.36 14.13 11.01
CA GLY A 347 0.03 14.44 11.54
C GLY A 347 -0.34 15.94 11.47
N LEU A 348 0.37 16.74 10.67
CA LEU A 348 0.10 18.17 10.52
C LEU A 348 -0.79 18.43 9.31
N SER A 349 -1.91 19.11 9.54
CA SER A 349 -2.74 19.67 8.48
C SER A 349 -2.06 20.91 7.88
N MET A 350 -2.31 21.18 6.60
CA MET A 350 -1.68 22.32 5.91
C MET A 350 -2.59 22.98 4.89
N THR A 351 -2.38 24.27 4.67
CA THR A 351 -2.92 25.02 3.53
C THR A 351 -1.79 25.66 2.74
N LEU A 352 -1.77 25.41 1.43
CA LEU A 352 -0.92 26.10 0.48
C LEU A 352 -1.70 27.18 -0.25
N ASP A 353 -1.29 28.42 -0.03
CA ASP A 353 -1.76 29.56 -0.80
C ASP A 353 -0.67 29.93 -1.83
N TYR A 354 -0.85 29.48 -3.07
CA TYR A 354 0.10 29.76 -4.16
C TYR A 354 0.09 31.24 -4.57
N GLY A 355 -1.05 31.93 -4.44
CA GLY A 355 -1.19 33.35 -4.78
C GLY A 355 -0.37 34.22 -3.83
N ARG A 356 -0.45 33.97 -2.52
CA ARG A 356 0.30 34.70 -1.49
C ARG A 356 1.67 34.10 -1.17
N LYS A 357 1.97 32.90 -1.68
CA LYS A 357 3.18 32.12 -1.38
C LYS A 357 3.34 31.83 0.12
N LEU A 358 2.25 31.41 0.75
CA LEU A 358 2.19 31.10 2.18
C LEU A 358 1.83 29.63 2.40
N LEU A 359 2.59 28.98 3.28
CA LEU A 359 2.26 27.70 3.89
C LEU A 359 1.66 27.99 5.26
N ILE A 360 0.41 27.60 5.47
CA ILE A 360 -0.28 27.65 6.76
C ILE A 360 -0.31 26.21 7.28
N ILE A 361 0.17 25.95 8.50
CA ILE A 361 0.39 24.59 8.99
C ILE A 361 0.14 24.49 10.50
N GLY A 362 -0.46 23.40 10.95
CA GLY A 362 -0.75 23.11 12.36
C GLY A 362 -1.42 21.74 12.52
N GLN A 363 -1.57 21.26 13.75
CA GLN A 363 -2.34 20.03 14.00
C GLN A 363 -3.80 20.23 13.59
N GLU A 364 -4.36 21.39 13.95
CA GLU A 364 -5.70 21.80 13.59
C GLU A 364 -5.67 23.10 12.80
N LEU A 365 -6.46 23.14 11.72
CA LEU A 365 -6.65 24.35 10.94
C LEU A 365 -8.05 24.94 11.20
N PRO A 366 -8.18 26.27 11.11
CA PRO A 366 -9.48 26.93 11.07
C PRO A 366 -10.35 26.36 9.95
N ASP A 367 -11.64 26.23 10.24
CA ASP A 367 -12.60 25.77 9.25
C ASP A 367 -12.95 26.91 8.29
N GLU A 368 -12.23 26.98 7.17
CA GLU A 368 -12.52 27.95 6.12
C GLU A 368 -13.45 27.36 5.04
N PRO A 369 -14.34 28.17 4.45
CA PRO A 369 -15.16 27.75 3.31
C PRO A 369 -14.29 27.48 2.08
N ALA A 370 -14.76 26.59 1.21
CA ALA A 370 -14.06 26.21 0.00
C ALA A 370 -15.04 25.97 -1.15
N ASP A 371 -14.56 26.17 -2.39
CA ASP A 371 -15.35 25.93 -3.60
C ASP A 371 -15.58 24.45 -3.84
N PHE A 372 -14.57 23.63 -3.52
CA PHE A 372 -14.63 22.17 -3.64
C PHE A 372 -14.10 21.50 -2.39
N VAL A 373 -14.81 20.44 -1.97
CA VAL A 373 -14.39 19.58 -0.86
C VAL A 373 -14.34 18.15 -1.38
N LEU A 374 -13.20 17.50 -1.15
CA LEU A 374 -12.90 16.14 -1.57
C LEU A 374 -12.64 15.31 -0.30
N PRO A 375 -13.28 14.14 -0.13
CA PRO A 375 -12.87 13.20 0.90
C PRO A 375 -11.40 12.84 0.72
N LEU A 376 -10.65 12.94 1.82
CA LEU A 376 -9.23 12.63 1.87
C LEU A 376 -9.03 11.42 2.77
N ARG A 377 -8.18 10.51 2.32
CA ARG A 377 -7.70 9.39 3.13
C ARG A 377 -6.20 9.58 3.33
N GLN A 378 -5.74 9.54 4.57
CA GLN A 378 -4.33 9.57 4.90
C GLN A 378 -3.92 8.18 5.38
N HIS A 379 -3.35 7.41 4.47
CA HIS A 379 -2.56 6.23 4.84
C HIS A 379 -1.09 6.68 4.98
N ARG A 380 -0.12 5.82 4.67
CA ARG A 380 1.28 6.22 4.48
C ARG A 380 1.44 7.36 3.45
N LEU A 381 0.50 7.50 2.51
CA LEU A 381 0.39 8.64 1.59
C LEU A 381 -1.03 9.22 1.63
N THR A 382 -1.12 10.52 1.36
CA THR A 382 -2.41 11.23 1.27
C THR A 382 -3.02 11.04 -0.09
N VAL A 383 -4.27 10.57 -0.13
CA VAL A 383 -4.99 10.33 -1.38
C VAL A 383 -6.38 10.94 -1.37
N VAL A 384 -6.85 11.29 -2.56
CA VAL A 384 -8.22 11.71 -2.84
C VAL A 384 -8.83 10.83 -3.93
N ARG A 385 -10.16 10.70 -3.88
CA ARG A 385 -10.90 9.94 -4.90
C ARG A 385 -11.01 10.74 -6.20
N GLY A 386 -10.67 10.09 -7.30
CA GLY A 386 -10.94 10.54 -8.66
C GLY A 386 -11.63 9.45 -9.47
N VAL A 387 -12.28 9.83 -10.58
CA VAL A 387 -12.90 8.90 -11.54
C VAL A 387 -12.26 9.13 -12.90
N VAL A 388 -11.76 8.06 -13.50
CA VAL A 388 -11.16 8.06 -14.84
C VAL A 388 -12.20 7.60 -15.86
N ASN A 389 -12.37 8.39 -16.93
CA ASN A 389 -13.36 8.18 -18.00
C ASN A 389 -14.80 7.96 -17.51
N GLY A 390 -15.16 8.51 -16.36
CA GLY A 390 -16.51 8.40 -15.78
C GLY A 390 -16.86 7.03 -15.20
N GLU A 391 -16.02 6.02 -15.38
CA GLU A 391 -16.33 4.62 -15.07
C GLU A 391 -15.41 4.02 -14.00
N PHE A 392 -14.16 4.48 -13.91
CA PHE A 392 -13.14 3.82 -13.10
C PHE A 392 -12.77 4.69 -11.88
N PRO A 393 -13.41 4.47 -10.72
CA PRO A 393 -13.01 5.14 -9.48
C PRO A 393 -11.63 4.67 -9.04
N ARG A 394 -10.80 5.63 -8.61
CA ARG A 394 -9.40 5.43 -8.28
C ARG A 394 -8.94 6.40 -7.20
N SER A 395 -7.96 5.97 -6.41
CA SER A 395 -7.30 6.81 -5.42
C SER A 395 -6.05 7.48 -6.02
N PHE A 396 -5.99 8.81 -5.92
CA PHE A 396 -4.90 9.62 -6.44
C PHE A 396 -4.09 10.23 -5.30
N VAL A 397 -2.77 10.03 -5.32
CA VAL A 397 -1.86 10.68 -4.37
C VAL A 397 -1.86 12.18 -4.60
N VAL A 398 -2.00 12.96 -3.53
CA VAL A 398 -1.85 14.42 -3.58
C VAL A 398 -0.38 14.76 -3.33
N ASP A 399 0.32 15.17 -4.39
CA ASP A 399 1.76 15.38 -4.35
C ASP A 399 2.14 16.81 -4.77
N THR A 400 2.42 17.66 -3.80
CA THR A 400 2.88 19.04 -4.04
C THR A 400 4.31 19.10 -4.59
N GLY A 401 5.09 18.02 -4.47
CA GLY A 401 6.43 17.89 -5.02
C GLY A 401 6.46 17.37 -6.47
N GLY A 402 5.37 16.75 -6.91
CA GLY A 402 5.16 16.25 -8.28
C GLY A 402 4.71 17.35 -9.25
N GLU A 403 5.08 17.25 -10.53
CA GLU A 403 4.83 18.32 -11.50
C GLU A 403 3.54 18.13 -12.32
N VAL A 404 3.16 16.90 -12.62
CA VAL A 404 2.10 16.57 -13.61
C VAL A 404 1.03 15.69 -13.00
N ILE A 405 -0.18 15.72 -13.58
CA ILE A 405 -1.19 14.71 -13.30
C ILE A 405 -0.80 13.43 -14.03
N SER A 406 -0.82 12.31 -13.30
CA SER A 406 -0.54 10.99 -13.85
C SER A 406 -1.60 9.97 -13.45
N ILE A 407 -1.68 8.90 -14.23
CA ILE A 407 -2.40 7.67 -13.87
C ILE A 407 -1.43 6.51 -13.84
N SER A 408 -1.73 5.47 -13.06
CA SER A 408 -0.95 4.24 -13.07
C SER A 408 -1.18 3.44 -14.34
N ARG A 409 -0.18 2.67 -14.75
CA ARG A 409 -0.31 1.71 -15.85
C ARG A 409 -1.51 0.77 -15.67
N GLY A 410 -1.70 0.22 -14.47
CA GLY A 410 -2.86 -0.61 -14.17
C GLY A 410 -4.21 0.11 -14.26
N THR A 411 -4.24 1.45 -14.18
CA THR A 411 -5.46 2.23 -14.46
C THR A 411 -5.62 2.44 -15.97
N ALA A 412 -4.53 2.74 -16.69
CA ALA A 412 -4.52 2.88 -18.14
C ALA A 412 -4.93 1.59 -18.86
N ASP A 413 -4.53 0.42 -18.34
CA ASP A 413 -4.83 -0.90 -18.92
C ASP A 413 -6.34 -1.25 -18.88
N LEU A 414 -7.13 -0.53 -18.10
CA LEU A 414 -8.59 -0.68 -18.04
C LEU A 414 -9.32 0.19 -19.07
N LEU A 415 -8.62 1.17 -19.64
CA LEU A 415 -9.21 2.06 -20.62
C LEU A 415 -9.26 1.37 -22.00
N PRO A 416 -10.24 1.73 -22.85
CA PRO A 416 -10.29 1.21 -24.21
C PRO A 416 -8.96 1.43 -24.95
N PRO A 417 -8.51 0.46 -25.76
CA PRO A 417 -7.27 0.58 -26.51
C PRO A 417 -7.31 1.81 -27.41
N MET A 418 -6.28 2.65 -27.30
CA MET A 418 -6.18 3.87 -28.09
C MET A 418 -5.61 3.57 -29.48
N THR A 419 -6.14 4.25 -30.49
CA THR A 419 -5.61 4.23 -31.87
C THR A 419 -4.52 5.29 -32.10
N VAL A 420 -4.28 6.16 -31.11
CA VAL A 420 -3.32 7.26 -31.18
C VAL A 420 -1.93 6.82 -30.73
N ARG A 421 -0.89 7.33 -31.39
CA ARG A 421 0.50 7.08 -31.02
C ARG A 421 0.80 7.63 -29.62
N LEU A 422 1.22 6.74 -28.71
CA LEU A 422 1.72 7.11 -27.39
C LEU A 422 3.09 7.77 -27.49
N VAL A 423 3.31 8.83 -26.72
CA VAL A 423 4.58 9.57 -26.71
C VAL A 423 5.40 9.13 -25.51
N PRO A 424 6.51 8.39 -25.69
CA PRO A 424 7.37 8.00 -24.58
C PRO A 424 8.00 9.24 -23.95
N ILE A 425 8.02 9.30 -22.63
CA ILE A 425 8.64 10.35 -21.84
C ILE A 425 9.44 9.73 -20.69
N LYS A 426 10.47 10.43 -20.23
CA LYS A 426 11.18 10.06 -19.00
C LYS A 426 10.70 10.92 -17.86
N VAL A 427 10.27 10.30 -16.78
CA VAL A 427 9.78 11.00 -15.59
C VAL A 427 10.74 10.78 -14.44
N TYR A 428 11.15 11.87 -13.79
CA TYR A 428 12.09 11.87 -12.68
C TYR A 428 11.45 12.49 -11.45
N GLY A 429 11.60 11.85 -10.29
CA GLY A 429 11.05 12.29 -9.01
C GLY A 429 12.04 12.12 -7.86
N THR A 430 11.67 12.65 -6.69
CA THR A 430 12.49 12.58 -5.46
C THR A 430 12.66 11.15 -4.93
N SER A 431 11.74 10.26 -5.32
CA SER A 431 11.63 8.88 -4.87
C SER A 431 11.80 7.85 -6.00
N GLY A 432 11.91 8.25 -7.27
CA GLY A 432 11.75 7.31 -8.40
C GLY A 432 12.05 7.91 -9.79
N TRP A 433 12.24 7.06 -10.81
CA TRP A 433 12.15 7.44 -12.22
C TRP A 433 11.51 6.32 -13.04
N ASP A 434 10.78 6.70 -14.08
CA ASP A 434 10.17 5.77 -15.04
C ASP A 434 10.59 6.17 -16.46
N ASP A 435 11.34 5.29 -17.11
CA ASP A 435 11.83 5.46 -18.48
C ASP A 435 10.86 4.85 -19.52
N GLN A 436 9.87 4.08 -19.06
CA GLN A 436 8.77 3.50 -19.84
C GLN A 436 7.48 4.31 -19.68
N ALA A 437 7.55 5.50 -19.08
CA ALA A 437 6.42 6.40 -18.97
C ALA A 437 6.03 6.95 -20.36
N TYR A 438 4.76 7.28 -20.52
CA TYR A 438 4.26 7.84 -21.77
C TYR A 438 3.11 8.80 -21.55
N LEU A 439 2.90 9.71 -22.50
CA LEU A 439 1.75 10.61 -22.52
C LEU A 439 0.55 9.92 -23.18
N MET A 440 -0.59 9.95 -22.50
CA MET A 440 -1.87 9.43 -22.97
C MET A 440 -2.88 10.59 -23.09
N PRO A 441 -3.32 10.96 -24.31
CA PRO A 441 -4.35 11.98 -24.51
C PRO A 441 -5.75 11.39 -24.28
N GLY A 442 -6.79 12.24 -24.27
CA GLY A 442 -8.17 11.76 -24.34
C GLY A 442 -8.72 11.18 -23.04
N VAL A 443 -8.10 11.47 -21.90
CA VAL A 443 -8.55 10.97 -20.60
C VAL A 443 -9.44 12.00 -19.93
N ASP A 444 -10.65 11.58 -19.56
CA ASP A 444 -11.53 12.38 -18.72
C ASP A 444 -11.22 12.09 -17.25
N LEU A 445 -10.94 13.13 -16.46
CA LEU A 445 -10.73 13.00 -15.01
C LEU A 445 -11.78 13.80 -14.27
N THR A 446 -12.42 13.17 -13.28
CA THR A 446 -13.39 13.82 -12.40
C THR A 446 -12.95 13.69 -10.95
N PHE A 447 -12.83 14.82 -10.24
CA PHE A 447 -12.56 14.88 -8.80
C PHE A 447 -13.74 15.60 -8.15
N ASN A 448 -14.74 14.83 -7.70
CA ASN A 448 -16.03 15.37 -7.25
C ASN A 448 -16.68 16.25 -8.36
N GLN A 449 -16.79 17.57 -8.14
CA GLN A 449 -17.38 18.51 -9.11
C GLN A 449 -16.36 19.03 -10.13
N LEU A 450 -15.06 18.77 -9.95
CA LEU A 450 -14.02 19.19 -10.87
C LEU A 450 -13.95 18.21 -12.05
N GLN A 451 -14.07 18.73 -13.27
CA GLN A 451 -14.03 17.94 -14.50
C GLN A 451 -12.91 18.42 -15.41
N TYR A 452 -12.06 17.48 -15.83
CA TYR A 452 -11.05 17.65 -16.86
C TYR A 452 -11.46 16.77 -18.02
N ARG A 453 -11.82 17.39 -19.15
CA ARG A 453 -12.26 16.67 -20.35
C ARG A 453 -11.13 16.59 -21.36
N ASN A 454 -10.98 15.44 -21.99
CA ASN A 454 -9.98 15.21 -23.04
C ASN A 454 -8.57 15.63 -22.59
N PHE A 455 -8.21 15.30 -21.35
CA PHE A 455 -6.97 15.72 -20.72
C PHE A 455 -5.84 14.75 -21.09
N SER A 456 -4.63 15.29 -21.26
CA SER A 456 -3.42 14.48 -21.48
C SER A 456 -2.77 14.16 -20.14
N VAL A 457 -2.75 12.87 -19.79
CA VAL A 457 -2.15 12.37 -18.55
C VAL A 457 -0.84 11.68 -18.85
N VAL A 458 0.06 11.69 -17.87
CA VAL A 458 1.23 10.82 -17.90
C VAL A 458 0.87 9.45 -17.34
N VAL A 459 1.23 8.38 -18.02
CA VAL A 459 1.09 7.02 -17.50
C VAL A 459 2.41 6.59 -16.86
N LEU A 460 2.34 6.22 -15.58
CA LEU A 460 3.49 5.80 -14.76
C LEU A 460 3.34 4.36 -14.29
N ASN A 461 4.46 3.66 -14.15
CA ASN A 461 4.52 2.41 -13.41
C ASN A 461 4.51 2.68 -11.89
N LEU A 462 3.33 2.58 -11.31
CA LEU A 462 3.08 2.71 -9.87
C LEU A 462 2.85 1.37 -9.17
N HIS A 463 3.17 0.24 -9.81
CA HIS A 463 2.89 -1.09 -9.24
C HIS A 463 3.69 -1.34 -7.94
N ARG A 464 4.98 -1.00 -7.91
CA ARG A 464 5.84 -1.20 -6.73
C ARG A 464 5.41 -0.30 -5.55
N PRO A 465 5.17 1.01 -5.73
CA PRO A 465 4.55 1.84 -4.69
C PRO A 465 3.22 1.26 -4.21
N SER A 466 2.34 0.84 -5.12
CA SER A 466 1.05 0.26 -4.76
C SER A 466 1.20 -1.01 -3.91
N ALA A 467 2.12 -1.90 -4.29
CA ALA A 467 2.40 -3.12 -3.55
C ALA A 467 2.93 -2.85 -2.14
N LEU A 468 3.81 -1.86 -1.97
CA LEU A 468 4.34 -1.47 -0.67
C LEU A 468 3.27 -0.83 0.23
N LEU A 469 2.40 0.00 -0.34
CA LEU A 469 1.28 0.63 0.38
C LEU A 469 0.13 -0.34 0.66
N GLY A 470 0.10 -1.49 -0.02
CA GLY A 470 -0.97 -2.47 0.09
C GLY A 470 -2.28 -2.04 -0.57
N PHE A 471 -2.26 -1.02 -1.43
CA PHE A 471 -3.41 -0.62 -2.24
C PHE A 471 -3.00 -0.06 -3.60
N HIS A 472 -3.89 -0.15 -4.58
CA HIS A 472 -3.70 0.33 -5.94
C HIS A 472 -3.71 1.87 -5.98
N ILE A 473 -2.55 2.46 -6.25
CA ILE A 473 -2.47 3.88 -6.60
C ILE A 473 -3.00 4.05 -8.02
N GLY A 474 -4.10 4.78 -8.15
CA GLY A 474 -4.69 5.09 -9.45
C GLY A 474 -3.95 6.15 -10.23
N GLY A 475 -3.28 7.07 -9.53
CA GLY A 475 -2.51 8.15 -10.14
C GLY A 475 -1.94 9.13 -9.12
N ILE A 476 -1.37 10.22 -9.61
CA ILE A 476 -0.83 11.31 -8.80
C ILE A 476 -1.41 12.63 -9.31
N VAL A 477 -1.86 13.48 -8.39
CA VAL A 477 -2.27 14.86 -8.66
C VAL A 477 -1.15 15.79 -8.18
N GLY A 478 -0.45 16.37 -9.16
CA GLY A 478 0.73 17.21 -8.93
C GLY A 478 0.47 18.72 -8.89
N HIS A 479 1.54 19.49 -8.74
CA HIS A 479 1.56 20.96 -8.70
C HIS A 479 0.76 21.62 -9.83
N LYS A 480 0.86 21.15 -11.09
CA LYS A 480 0.12 21.77 -12.22
C LYS A 480 -1.38 21.80 -12.03
N PHE A 481 -1.95 20.85 -11.29
CA PHE A 481 -3.35 20.87 -10.89
C PHE A 481 -3.59 21.80 -9.69
N LEU A 482 -2.72 21.68 -8.69
CA LEU A 482 -2.89 22.31 -7.38
C LEU A 482 -2.66 23.82 -7.40
N ARG A 483 -1.83 24.33 -8.32
CA ARG A 483 -1.40 25.73 -8.37
C ARG A 483 -2.50 26.75 -8.64
N ASP A 484 -3.63 26.31 -9.21
CA ASP A 484 -4.76 27.17 -9.54
C ASP A 484 -5.72 27.35 -8.34
N TYR A 485 -5.37 26.77 -7.19
CA TYR A 485 -6.18 26.77 -5.98
C TYR A 485 -5.34 27.11 -4.75
N ARG A 486 -6.00 27.68 -3.74
CA ARG A 486 -5.59 27.53 -2.35
C ARG A 486 -5.98 26.12 -1.91
N VAL A 487 -4.99 25.31 -1.54
CA VAL A 487 -5.14 23.88 -1.27
C VAL A 487 -5.02 23.63 0.23
N THR A 488 -6.09 23.21 0.88
CA THR A 488 -6.07 22.76 2.29
C THR A 488 -6.16 21.24 2.34
N LEU A 489 -5.24 20.61 3.05
CA LEU A 489 -5.25 19.20 3.41
C LEU A 489 -5.51 19.13 4.92
N ASP A 490 -6.76 18.88 5.29
CA ASP A 490 -7.23 18.85 6.67
C ASP A 490 -7.39 17.39 7.12
N LEU A 491 -6.41 16.93 7.89
CA LEU A 491 -6.36 15.55 8.38
C LEU A 491 -7.44 15.29 9.42
N LYS A 492 -7.69 16.26 10.32
CA LYS A 492 -8.70 16.14 11.38
C LYS A 492 -10.11 15.98 10.80
N ARG A 493 -10.43 16.71 9.74
CA ARG A 493 -11.72 16.61 9.04
C ARG A 493 -11.72 15.57 7.92
N SER A 494 -10.58 14.95 7.60
CA SER A 494 -10.42 14.02 6.48
C SER A 494 -10.89 14.59 5.15
N VAL A 495 -10.53 15.84 4.86
CA VAL A 495 -10.91 16.50 3.61
C VAL A 495 -9.75 17.26 2.99
N MET A 496 -9.73 17.24 1.67
CA MET A 496 -9.00 18.20 0.86
C MET A 496 -9.98 19.28 0.41
N LYS A 497 -9.67 20.54 0.71
CA LYS A 497 -10.45 21.69 0.28
C LYS A 497 -9.69 22.50 -0.76
N LEU A 498 -10.41 22.97 -1.76
CA LEU A 498 -9.88 23.77 -2.85
C LEU A 498 -10.70 25.04 -2.98
N THR A 499 -10.01 26.19 -2.92
CA THR A 499 -10.59 27.50 -3.19
C THR A 499 -9.86 28.10 -4.37
N LYS A 500 -10.56 28.54 -5.42
CA LYS A 500 -9.94 29.13 -6.61
C LYS A 500 -9.17 30.40 -6.25
N LEU A 501 -7.99 30.56 -6.85
CA LEU A 501 -7.14 31.75 -6.68
C LEU A 501 -7.52 32.90 -7.62
#